data_AF-S2JB80-F1
#
_entry.id   AF-S2JB80-F1
#
_cell.length_a   1.000
_cell.length_b   1.000
_cell.length_c   1.000
_cell.angle_alpha   90.00
_cell.angle_beta   90.00
_cell.angle_gamma   90.00
#
_symmetry.space_group_name_H-M   'P 1'
#
loop_
_entity.id
_entity.type
_entity.pdbx_description
1 polymer ?
#
loop_
_entity_poly.entity_id
_entity_poly.type
_entity_poly.pdbx_seq_one_letter_code
_entity_poly.pdbx_strand_id
1 'polypeptide(L)'
;MSPTSTVPILTETASAATTQYTKDQFASKQLILCYDTDAIVIQNVVLAFNYLIAAYPQWSSRIALVFFVNETAAHTKNVYFYPNLDKDVRDTLEALAVVKISLLSTSLDTNDTIPTLVALNHAQCPNQIAVDTTNYKQMADMLNHSLSTKPLNTSVLFNVYKNTQKRLFLFDYDGTLTPIVSNPADAQPTPTLLNYLNDLCKDPSNTVWIISGRDQVFLDTYLGKIPRLGLSAEHGSFMKKAGLNDWIDMLKDADMSWKDIALKIFEKYTNCNPGTVIEQKKSSITWHYRNASNTQEAERQSELCHQELIKIPGVDILVGKMNLEVRSLLVNKGEVVKRIKQKQESDFIMCAGDDQTDEDMFNALKDDDKAFCVSVGPLSKITLAKYCVEHSEDVVNIIGQLVSNNSTL
;
A
#
# COMPACT_ATOMS: atom_id res chain seq x y z
N MET A 1 -17.17 -24.81 23.34
CA MET A 1 -16.72 -25.98 22.55
C MET A 1 -16.49 -25.50 21.13
N SER A 2 -15.26 -25.13 20.83
CA SER A 2 -14.83 -24.65 19.51
C SER A 2 -14.56 -25.87 18.63
N PRO A 3 -15.02 -25.93 17.37
CA PRO A 3 -14.64 -27.03 16.49
C PRO A 3 -13.20 -26.79 16.06
N THR A 4 -12.27 -27.51 16.68
CA THR A 4 -10.94 -27.76 16.13
C THR A 4 -11.12 -28.51 14.82
N SER A 5 -11.09 -27.79 13.70
CA SER A 5 -10.91 -28.36 12.36
C SER A 5 -9.47 -28.89 12.27
N THR A 6 -9.23 -30.08 12.82
CA THR A 6 -8.02 -30.85 12.57
C THR A 6 -7.96 -31.21 11.08
N VAL A 7 -7.04 -30.58 10.35
CA VAL A 7 -6.62 -31.03 9.02
C VAL A 7 -6.00 -32.42 9.21
N PRO A 8 -6.39 -33.44 8.43
CA PRO A 8 -5.85 -34.78 8.62
C PRO A 8 -4.38 -34.80 8.20
N ILE A 9 -3.49 -35.18 9.12
CA ILE A 9 -2.13 -35.58 8.80
C ILE A 9 -2.24 -36.98 8.19
N LEU A 10 -2.08 -37.09 6.87
CA LEU A 10 -2.19 -38.35 6.15
C LEU A 10 -0.84 -39.07 6.17
N THR A 11 -0.68 -39.98 7.13
CA THR A 11 0.38 -41.00 7.11
C THR A 11 -0.15 -42.28 6.41
N GLU A 12 0.54 -42.65 5.34
CA GLU A 12 0.58 -43.97 4.68
C GLU A 12 -0.56 -44.43 3.73
N THR A 13 -0.11 -44.75 2.50
CA THR A 13 -0.78 -45.43 1.37
C THR A 13 -1.95 -44.69 0.69
N ALA A 14 -1.70 -44.21 -0.53
CA ALA A 14 -2.69 -43.52 -1.36
C ALA A 14 -3.78 -44.48 -1.85
N SER A 15 -5.03 -44.07 -1.66
CA SER A 15 -6.20 -44.68 -2.29
C SER A 15 -6.83 -43.71 -3.27
N ALA A 16 -7.61 -44.21 -4.23
CA ALA A 16 -8.39 -43.38 -5.17
C ALA A 16 -9.32 -42.36 -4.45
N ALA A 17 -9.67 -42.60 -3.18
CA ALA A 17 -10.44 -41.67 -2.37
C ALA A 17 -9.66 -40.40 -1.99
N THR A 18 -8.33 -40.50 -1.81
CA THR A 18 -7.47 -39.34 -1.52
C THR A 18 -7.40 -38.41 -2.74
N THR A 19 -7.27 -38.98 -3.94
CA THR A 19 -7.28 -38.23 -5.19
C THR A 19 -8.62 -37.54 -5.46
N GLN A 20 -9.73 -38.23 -5.17
CA GLN A 20 -11.07 -37.64 -5.30
C GLN A 20 -11.31 -36.53 -4.28
N TYR A 21 -10.90 -36.71 -3.02
CA TYR A 21 -10.97 -35.68 -1.99
C TYR A 21 -10.17 -34.43 -2.38
N THR A 22 -8.97 -34.59 -2.93
CA THR A 22 -8.16 -33.46 -3.44
C THR A 22 -8.83 -32.75 -4.61
N LYS A 23 -9.45 -33.49 -5.54
CA LYS A 23 -10.24 -32.90 -6.63
C LYS A 23 -11.42 -32.10 -6.08
N ASP A 24 -12.17 -32.65 -5.14
CA ASP A 24 -13.35 -32.00 -4.55
C ASP A 24 -12.96 -30.77 -3.71
N GLN A 25 -11.84 -30.84 -2.96
CA GLN A 25 -11.28 -29.75 -2.17
C GLN A 25 -10.93 -28.52 -3.03
N PHE A 26 -10.49 -28.75 -4.26
CA PHE A 26 -10.02 -27.71 -5.17
C PHE A 26 -10.91 -27.50 -6.41
N ALA A 27 -12.06 -28.18 -6.51
CA ALA A 27 -12.93 -28.16 -7.68
C ALA A 27 -13.41 -26.76 -8.09
N SER A 28 -13.45 -25.82 -7.14
CA SER A 28 -13.85 -24.42 -7.35
C SER A 28 -12.69 -23.42 -7.33
N LYS A 29 -11.44 -23.90 -7.24
CA LYS A 29 -10.25 -23.08 -7.07
C LYS A 29 -9.18 -23.37 -8.10
N GLN A 30 -8.53 -22.32 -8.58
CA GLN A 30 -7.30 -22.40 -9.35
C GLN A 30 -6.11 -22.61 -8.39
N LEU A 31 -5.19 -23.50 -8.76
CA LEU A 31 -4.06 -23.84 -7.90
C LEU A 31 -2.76 -23.20 -8.38
N ILE A 32 -2.01 -22.67 -7.41
CA ILE A 32 -0.63 -22.23 -7.53
C ILE A 32 0.22 -23.25 -6.80
N LEU A 33 1.09 -23.95 -7.50
CA LEU A 33 1.97 -24.95 -6.92
C LEU A 33 3.38 -24.39 -6.72
N CYS A 34 3.96 -24.58 -5.53
CA CYS A 34 5.35 -24.22 -5.23
C CYS A 34 6.14 -25.45 -4.80
N TYR A 35 7.29 -25.67 -5.46
CA TYR A 35 8.16 -26.84 -5.27
C TYR A 35 9.46 -26.49 -4.50
N ASP A 36 9.56 -25.28 -3.96
CA ASP A 36 10.79 -24.82 -3.31
C ASP A 36 10.91 -25.31 -1.87
N THR A 37 12.13 -25.68 -1.46
CA THR A 37 12.45 -26.22 -0.13
C THR A 37 13.13 -25.23 0.81
N ASP A 38 13.44 -24.02 0.35
CA ASP A 38 14.02 -22.97 1.18
C ASP A 38 12.93 -22.27 2.03
N ALA A 39 13.11 -22.29 3.36
CA ALA A 39 12.15 -21.73 4.31
C ALA A 39 11.89 -20.22 4.09
N ILE A 40 12.91 -19.45 3.69
CA ILE A 40 12.80 -18.00 3.45
C ILE A 40 11.98 -17.76 2.19
N VAL A 41 12.23 -18.55 1.15
CA VAL A 41 11.45 -18.51 -0.10
C VAL A 41 9.99 -18.83 0.17
N ILE A 42 9.73 -19.94 0.87
CA ILE A 42 8.36 -20.36 1.21
C ILE A 42 7.63 -19.25 1.95
N GLN A 43 8.28 -18.65 2.96
CA GLN A 43 7.72 -17.55 3.74
C GLN A 43 7.37 -16.35 2.85
N ASN A 44 8.26 -15.95 1.95
CA ASN A 44 8.04 -14.83 1.03
C ASN A 44 6.88 -15.09 0.06
N VAL A 45 6.77 -16.30 -0.47
CA VAL A 45 5.66 -16.69 -1.36
C VAL A 45 4.33 -16.70 -0.61
N VAL A 46 4.30 -17.21 0.63
CA VAL A 46 3.11 -17.16 1.50
C VAL A 46 2.67 -15.72 1.77
N LEU A 47 3.61 -14.83 2.05
CA LEU A 47 3.31 -13.42 2.30
C LEU A 47 2.80 -12.70 1.06
N ALA A 48 3.43 -12.91 -0.09
CA ALA A 48 2.97 -12.36 -1.37
C ALA A 48 1.55 -12.85 -1.70
N PHE A 49 1.27 -14.13 -1.48
CA PHE A 49 -0.07 -14.69 -1.67
C PHE A 49 -1.08 -14.12 -0.68
N ASN A 50 -0.73 -13.98 0.60
CA ASN A 50 -1.61 -13.38 1.59
C ASN A 50 -1.89 -11.89 1.30
N TYR A 51 -0.91 -11.14 0.80
CA TYR A 51 -1.12 -9.78 0.30
C TYR A 51 -2.13 -9.77 -0.84
N LEU A 52 -1.94 -10.64 -1.84
CA LEU A 52 -2.83 -10.75 -2.98
C LEU A 52 -4.27 -11.03 -2.54
N ILE A 53 -4.45 -11.93 -1.57
CA ILE A 53 -5.77 -12.22 -0.98
C ILE A 53 -6.32 -11.05 -0.17
N ALA A 54 -5.49 -10.29 0.54
CA ALA A 54 -5.91 -9.12 1.30
C ALA A 54 -6.29 -7.93 0.40
N ALA A 55 -5.52 -7.69 -0.67
CA ALA A 55 -5.77 -6.67 -1.68
C ALA A 55 -7.01 -7.01 -2.53
N TYR A 56 -7.21 -8.30 -2.81
CA TYR A 56 -8.33 -8.83 -3.59
C TYR A 56 -9.09 -9.91 -2.81
N PRO A 57 -9.89 -9.54 -1.78
CA PRO A 57 -10.60 -10.51 -0.93
C PRO A 57 -11.48 -11.50 -1.71
N GLN A 58 -12.00 -11.10 -2.86
CA GLN A 58 -12.79 -11.93 -3.77
C GLN A 58 -12.00 -13.14 -4.31
N TRP A 59 -10.67 -13.06 -4.37
CA TRP A 59 -9.79 -14.16 -4.81
C TRP A 59 -9.66 -15.25 -3.75
N SER A 60 -9.97 -14.98 -2.48
CA SER A 60 -9.91 -15.98 -1.41
C SER A 60 -10.81 -17.20 -1.63
N SER A 61 -11.84 -17.05 -2.46
CA SER A 61 -12.73 -18.15 -2.86
C SER A 61 -12.28 -18.86 -4.14
N ARG A 62 -11.34 -18.28 -4.90
CA ARG A 62 -11.00 -18.66 -6.28
C ARG A 62 -9.60 -19.23 -6.44
N ILE A 63 -8.66 -18.93 -5.54
CA ILE A 63 -7.28 -19.40 -5.66
C ILE A 63 -6.80 -20.08 -4.38
N ALA A 64 -5.90 -21.06 -4.53
CA ALA A 64 -5.20 -21.69 -3.42
C ALA A 64 -3.73 -21.91 -3.76
N LEU A 65 -2.87 -21.70 -2.77
CA LEU A 65 -1.43 -21.91 -2.85
C LEU A 65 -1.08 -23.23 -2.18
N VAL A 66 -0.31 -24.07 -2.87
CA VAL A 66 0.04 -25.42 -2.42
C VAL A 66 1.55 -25.59 -2.47
N PHE A 67 2.15 -25.98 -1.35
CA PHE A 67 3.56 -26.30 -1.22
C PHE A 67 3.78 -27.81 -1.09
N PHE A 68 4.85 -28.30 -1.70
CA PHE A 68 5.26 -29.70 -1.67
C PHE A 68 6.50 -29.92 -0.81
N VAL A 69 6.42 -29.48 0.45
CA VAL A 69 7.55 -29.50 1.39
C VAL A 69 7.15 -29.94 2.78
N ASN A 70 8.14 -30.45 3.49
CA ASN A 70 8.01 -31.00 4.82
C ASN A 70 8.32 -29.91 5.85
N GLU A 71 7.49 -28.86 5.93
CA GLU A 71 7.63 -27.81 6.94
C GLU A 71 6.32 -27.44 7.63
N THR A 72 6.44 -27.12 8.91
CA THR A 72 5.39 -26.62 9.80
C THR A 72 5.31 -25.08 9.70
N ALA A 73 5.01 -24.54 8.52
CA ALA A 73 4.64 -23.13 8.43
C ALA A 73 3.21 -22.92 8.92
N ALA A 74 2.89 -21.73 9.44
CA ALA A 74 1.57 -21.41 9.95
C ALA A 74 0.50 -21.59 8.86
N HIS A 75 -0.42 -22.52 9.07
CA HIS A 75 -1.56 -22.73 8.19
C HIS A 75 -2.39 -21.45 8.12
N THR A 76 -2.44 -20.84 6.93
CA THR A 76 -3.30 -19.70 6.64
C THR A 76 -4.43 -20.15 5.70
N LYS A 77 -5.54 -19.41 5.71
CA LYS A 77 -6.70 -19.72 4.86
C LYS A 77 -6.26 -19.67 3.39
N ASN A 78 -6.38 -20.81 2.70
CA ASN A 78 -5.97 -21.03 1.29
C ASN A 78 -4.49 -21.36 1.02
N VAL A 79 -3.68 -21.59 2.05
CA VAL A 79 -2.31 -22.09 1.90
C VAL A 79 -2.22 -23.52 2.43
N TYR A 80 -1.76 -24.44 1.60
CA TYR A 80 -1.74 -25.87 1.90
C TYR A 80 -0.32 -26.43 1.77
N PHE A 81 0.08 -27.27 2.72
CA PHE A 81 1.36 -27.97 2.72
C PHE A 81 1.10 -29.46 2.61
N TYR A 82 1.70 -30.10 1.61
CA TYR A 82 1.59 -31.55 1.41
C TYR A 82 2.97 -32.18 1.48
N PRO A 83 3.37 -32.71 2.64
CA PRO A 83 4.58 -33.49 2.77
C PRO A 83 4.38 -34.86 2.11
N ASN A 84 5.32 -35.27 1.24
CA ASN A 84 5.37 -36.61 0.64
C ASN A 84 4.07 -37.04 -0.07
N LEU A 85 3.72 -36.36 -1.17
CA LEU A 85 2.60 -36.78 -2.00
C LEU A 85 2.89 -38.05 -2.79
N ASP A 86 1.89 -38.93 -2.81
CA ASP A 86 1.79 -39.98 -3.80
C ASP A 86 1.75 -39.37 -5.22
N LYS A 87 2.38 -40.06 -6.16
CA LYS A 87 2.53 -39.61 -7.55
C LYS A 87 1.18 -39.27 -8.19
N ASP A 88 0.13 -40.04 -7.92
CA ASP A 88 -1.18 -39.83 -8.55
C ASP A 88 -1.88 -38.57 -8.02
N VAL A 89 -1.68 -38.22 -6.75
CA VAL A 89 -2.22 -36.99 -6.15
C VAL A 89 -1.42 -35.79 -6.65
N ARG A 90 -0.09 -35.91 -6.74
CA ARG A 90 0.76 -34.88 -7.34
C ARG A 90 0.37 -34.64 -8.79
N ASP A 91 0.25 -35.68 -9.61
CA ASP A 91 -0.13 -35.57 -11.02
C ASP A 91 -1.53 -34.96 -11.19
N THR A 92 -2.46 -35.26 -10.27
CA THR A 92 -3.80 -34.66 -10.24
C THR A 92 -3.75 -33.17 -9.89
N LEU A 93 -3.01 -32.78 -8.84
CA LEU A 93 -2.82 -31.38 -8.48
C LEU A 93 -2.13 -30.61 -9.59
N GLU A 94 -1.14 -31.24 -10.22
CA GLU A 94 -0.41 -30.70 -11.36
C GLU A 94 -1.26 -30.51 -12.61
N ALA A 95 -2.29 -31.35 -12.80
CA ALA A 95 -3.26 -31.22 -13.88
C ALA A 95 -4.33 -30.15 -13.59
N LEU A 96 -4.63 -29.90 -12.32
CA LEU A 96 -5.55 -28.85 -11.86
C LEU A 96 -4.85 -27.48 -11.69
N ALA A 97 -3.53 -27.47 -11.65
CA ALA A 97 -2.73 -26.29 -11.44
C ALA A 97 -2.76 -25.35 -12.63
N VAL A 98 -3.01 -24.09 -12.34
CA VAL A 98 -2.93 -23.02 -13.32
C VAL A 98 -1.51 -22.45 -13.38
N VAL A 99 -0.74 -22.56 -12.28
CA VAL A 99 0.64 -22.07 -12.17
C VAL A 99 1.51 -23.06 -11.40
N LYS A 100 2.74 -23.30 -11.87
CA LYS A 100 3.76 -24.15 -11.22
C LYS A 100 5.07 -23.36 -11.05
N ILE A 101 5.61 -23.33 -9.83
CA ILE A 101 6.81 -22.56 -9.44
C ILE A 101 7.90 -23.54 -9.00
N SER A 102 8.92 -23.76 -9.83
CA SER A 102 9.96 -24.76 -9.61
C SER A 102 11.35 -24.14 -9.39
N LEU A 103 12.10 -24.62 -8.38
CA LEU A 103 13.55 -24.43 -8.15
C LEU A 103 14.06 -22.97 -8.14
N LEU A 104 14.12 -22.33 -6.97
CA LEU A 104 14.96 -21.14 -6.69
C LEU A 104 16.37 -21.58 -6.28
N SER A 105 17.04 -22.36 -7.13
CA SER A 105 18.45 -22.65 -6.88
C SER A 105 19.29 -21.42 -7.21
N THR A 106 19.84 -20.81 -6.16
CA THR A 106 21.03 -19.95 -6.15
C THR A 106 20.90 -18.62 -6.88
N SER A 107 20.36 -17.61 -6.21
CA SER A 107 21.03 -16.32 -5.94
C SER A 107 19.98 -15.31 -5.50
N LEU A 108 20.33 -14.54 -4.47
CA LEU A 108 19.73 -13.24 -4.18
C LEU A 108 20.11 -12.25 -5.31
N ASP A 109 19.81 -12.59 -6.55
CA ASP A 109 19.92 -11.68 -7.68
C ASP A 109 18.51 -11.14 -7.94
N THR A 110 18.32 -9.89 -7.52
CA THR A 110 17.05 -9.16 -7.41
C THR A 110 16.41 -8.81 -8.76
N ASN A 111 16.72 -9.55 -9.83
CA ASN A 111 16.21 -9.27 -11.17
C ASN A 111 15.24 -10.34 -11.70
N ASP A 112 15.28 -11.59 -11.22
CA ASP A 112 14.57 -12.68 -11.92
C ASP A 112 13.80 -13.70 -11.05
N THR A 113 13.61 -13.46 -9.75
CA THR A 113 13.01 -14.47 -8.83
C THR A 113 11.56 -14.21 -8.38
N ILE A 114 11.03 -13.00 -8.60
CA ILE A 114 9.59 -12.68 -8.54
C ILE A 114 8.81 -12.92 -9.86
N PRO A 115 9.43 -12.89 -11.07
CA PRO A 115 8.75 -13.14 -12.35
C PRO A 115 7.98 -14.46 -12.42
N THR A 116 8.38 -15.51 -11.69
CA THR A 116 7.82 -16.86 -11.88
C THR A 116 6.43 -17.05 -11.28
N LEU A 117 6.03 -16.27 -10.26
CA LEU A 117 4.64 -16.21 -9.79
C LEU A 117 3.72 -15.43 -10.75
N VAL A 118 4.32 -14.72 -11.71
CA VAL A 118 3.69 -13.67 -12.53
C VAL A 118 3.77 -13.98 -14.03
N ALA A 119 4.49 -15.03 -14.45
CA ALA A 119 4.57 -15.47 -15.84
C ALA A 119 3.30 -16.20 -16.31
N LEU A 120 2.19 -15.47 -16.38
CA LEU A 120 0.99 -15.82 -17.14
C LEU A 120 1.20 -15.46 -18.63
N ASN A 121 1.71 -16.37 -19.47
CA ASN A 121 1.27 -16.58 -20.87
C ASN A 121 2.08 -17.69 -21.58
N HIS A 122 1.61 -18.50 -22.55
CA HIS A 122 0.50 -18.53 -23.53
C HIS A 122 0.04 -20.01 -23.67
N ALA A 123 -1.18 -20.41 -24.03
CA ALA A 123 -2.09 -19.93 -25.07
C ALA A 123 -3.55 -20.38 -24.80
N GLN A 124 -4.52 -19.62 -25.32
CA GLN A 124 -5.94 -19.98 -25.46
C GLN A 124 -6.75 -20.21 -24.18
N CYS A 125 -7.02 -19.16 -23.37
CA CYS A 125 -8.21 -19.10 -22.50
C CYS A 125 -8.55 -17.66 -22.04
N PRO A 126 -9.82 -17.33 -21.70
CA PRO A 126 -10.33 -15.95 -21.59
C PRO A 126 -10.10 -15.24 -20.25
N ASN A 127 -9.24 -15.75 -19.36
CA ASN A 127 -9.04 -15.21 -18.01
C ASN A 127 -7.54 -15.07 -17.70
N GLN A 128 -6.89 -13.99 -18.16
CA GLN A 128 -5.50 -13.71 -17.80
C GLN A 128 -5.35 -12.29 -17.26
N ILE A 129 -4.92 -12.24 -16.00
CA ILE A 129 -4.47 -11.04 -15.29
C ILE A 129 -3.07 -10.71 -15.80
N ALA A 130 -2.89 -9.51 -16.36
CA ALA A 130 -1.58 -8.94 -16.63
C ALA A 130 -1.20 -8.03 -15.46
N VAL A 131 -0.05 -8.24 -14.84
CA VAL A 131 0.45 -7.35 -13.78
C VAL A 131 1.79 -6.74 -14.21
N ASP A 132 1.88 -5.43 -13.99
CA ASP A 132 3.01 -4.56 -14.29
C ASP A 132 4.25 -4.93 -13.46
N THR A 133 5.38 -5.12 -14.14
CA THR A 133 6.63 -5.53 -13.50
C THR A 133 7.32 -4.42 -12.70
N THR A 134 6.91 -3.17 -12.88
CA THR A 134 7.50 -1.98 -12.25
C THR A 134 7.12 -1.86 -10.77
N ASN A 135 5.93 -2.35 -10.39
CA ASN A 135 5.46 -2.37 -9.00
C ASN A 135 6.03 -3.51 -8.15
N TYR A 136 6.71 -4.51 -8.73
CA TYR A 136 7.23 -5.64 -7.94
C TYR A 136 8.39 -5.29 -7.06
N LYS A 137 9.29 -4.40 -7.49
CA LYS A 137 10.39 -3.98 -6.62
C LYS A 137 9.83 -3.27 -5.39
N GLN A 138 8.89 -2.35 -5.59
CA GLN A 138 8.20 -1.69 -4.48
C GLN A 138 7.42 -2.68 -3.61
N MET A 139 6.70 -3.63 -4.21
CA MET A 139 5.91 -4.62 -3.45
C MET A 139 6.80 -5.61 -2.68
N ALA A 140 7.92 -6.04 -3.26
CA ALA A 140 8.91 -6.87 -2.59
C ALA A 140 9.63 -6.10 -1.48
N ASP A 141 10.00 -4.85 -1.75
CA ASP A 141 10.55 -3.94 -0.75
C ASP A 141 9.54 -3.73 0.38
N MET A 142 8.25 -3.54 0.08
CA MET A 142 7.15 -3.44 1.06
C MET A 142 6.94 -4.72 1.86
N LEU A 143 7.01 -5.90 1.25
CA LEU A 143 6.85 -7.17 1.95
C LEU A 143 8.05 -7.46 2.86
N ASN A 144 9.27 -7.21 2.36
CA ASN A 144 10.51 -7.31 3.13
C ASN A 144 10.53 -6.28 4.28
N HIS A 145 10.10 -5.04 4.02
CA HIS A 145 10.00 -4.01 5.05
C HIS A 145 8.89 -4.30 6.05
N SER A 146 7.71 -4.75 5.61
CA SER A 146 6.58 -5.11 6.48
C SER A 146 6.93 -6.24 7.46
N LEU A 147 7.71 -7.22 7.01
CA LEU A 147 8.30 -8.24 7.89
C LEU A 147 9.23 -7.67 8.96
N SER A 148 9.80 -6.48 8.71
CA SER A 148 10.69 -5.76 9.61
C SER A 148 10.02 -4.62 10.38
N THR A 149 8.76 -4.27 10.03
CA THR A 149 8.00 -3.20 10.67
C THR A 149 7.78 -3.56 12.14
N LYS A 150 8.06 -2.60 13.02
CA LYS A 150 7.96 -2.80 14.47
C LYS A 150 7.03 -1.77 15.09
N PRO A 151 6.36 -2.09 16.21
CA PRO A 151 5.70 -1.07 17.01
C PRO A 151 6.70 0.05 17.35
N LEU A 152 6.27 1.30 17.20
CA LEU A 152 7.11 2.45 17.47
C LEU A 152 7.52 2.50 18.96
N ASN A 153 8.83 2.49 19.23
CA ASN A 153 9.34 2.72 20.57
C ASN A 153 9.43 4.24 20.84
N THR A 154 8.41 4.78 21.50
CA THR A 154 8.29 6.21 21.79
C THR A 154 9.42 6.73 22.68
N SER A 155 9.92 5.93 23.64
CA SER A 155 11.07 6.31 24.48
C SER A 155 12.34 6.56 23.66
N VAL A 156 12.61 5.72 22.66
CA VAL A 156 13.74 5.92 21.74
C VAL A 156 13.51 7.18 20.90
N LEU A 157 12.32 7.34 20.32
CA LEU A 157 11.98 8.52 19.53
C LEU A 157 12.15 9.81 20.34
N PHE A 158 11.66 9.86 21.58
CA PHE A 158 11.81 11.02 22.45
C PHE A 158 13.26 11.29 22.85
N ASN A 159 14.05 10.24 23.08
CA ASN A 159 15.47 10.41 23.37
C ASN A 159 16.22 11.00 22.16
N VAL A 160 15.94 10.54 20.94
CA VAL A 160 16.56 11.12 19.73
C VAL A 160 16.06 12.55 19.52
N TYR A 161 14.77 12.82 19.67
CA TYR A 161 14.20 14.17 19.58
C TYR A 161 14.90 15.16 20.52
N LYS A 162 15.11 14.78 21.79
CA LYS A 162 15.79 15.65 22.78
C LYS A 162 17.24 15.96 22.41
N ASN A 163 17.92 15.06 21.72
CA ASN A 163 19.35 15.19 21.38
C ASN A 163 19.59 15.77 19.97
N THR A 164 18.55 16.26 19.28
CA THR A 164 18.63 16.80 17.92
C THR A 164 18.20 18.27 17.87
N GLN A 165 18.67 19.02 16.87
CA GLN A 165 18.46 20.48 16.78
C GLN A 165 17.71 20.93 15.51
N LYS A 166 17.61 20.09 14.47
CA LYS A 166 16.90 20.41 13.22
C LYS A 166 15.92 19.29 12.88
N ARG A 167 14.70 19.45 13.37
CA ARG A 167 13.70 18.40 13.40
C ARG A 167 12.62 18.66 12.36
N LEU A 168 12.34 17.66 11.54
CA LEU A 168 11.35 17.73 10.49
C LEU A 168 10.18 16.78 10.79
N PHE A 169 8.98 17.32 10.76
CA PHE A 169 7.73 16.58 10.95
C PHE A 169 6.92 16.62 9.67
N LEU A 170 6.53 15.45 9.17
CA LEU A 170 5.81 15.25 7.93
C LEU A 170 4.59 14.38 8.25
N PHE A 171 3.43 15.00 8.39
CA PHE A 171 2.22 14.29 8.79
C PHE A 171 1.20 14.29 7.67
N ASP A 172 0.66 13.12 7.34
CA ASP A 172 -0.66 13.06 6.73
C ASP A 172 -1.75 13.53 7.72
N TYR A 173 -2.96 13.75 7.23
CA TYR A 173 -4.08 14.27 8.01
C TYR A 173 -5.14 13.22 8.32
N ASP A 174 -5.88 12.74 7.32
CA ASP A 174 -7.03 11.83 7.50
C ASP A 174 -6.54 10.41 7.79
N GLY A 175 -7.06 9.74 8.82
CA GLY A 175 -6.56 8.44 9.26
C GLY A 175 -5.24 8.51 10.05
N THR A 176 -4.52 9.64 9.98
CA THR A 176 -3.24 9.85 10.67
C THR A 176 -3.36 10.75 11.91
N LEU A 177 -3.84 11.99 11.75
CA LEU A 177 -4.03 12.96 12.84
C LEU A 177 -5.50 13.07 13.28
N THR A 178 -6.42 12.64 12.41
CA THR A 178 -7.84 12.55 12.71
C THR A 178 -8.35 11.17 12.27
N PRO A 179 -9.28 10.53 13.00
CA PRO A 179 -9.82 9.24 12.57
C PRO A 179 -10.52 9.31 11.21
N ILE A 180 -10.57 8.18 10.51
CA ILE A 180 -11.37 8.05 9.28
C ILE A 180 -12.86 8.15 9.65
N VAL A 181 -13.55 9.11 9.04
CA VAL A 181 -15.00 9.34 9.21
C VAL A 181 -15.74 9.08 7.90
N SER A 182 -17.02 8.73 7.99
CA SER A 182 -17.86 8.42 6.82
C SER A 182 -18.15 9.64 5.94
N ASN A 183 -18.30 10.81 6.55
CA ASN A 183 -18.48 12.08 5.86
C ASN A 183 -17.18 12.91 5.97
N PRO A 184 -16.48 13.19 4.85
CA PRO A 184 -15.22 13.92 4.88
C PRO A 184 -15.28 15.28 5.59
N ALA A 185 -16.43 15.98 5.60
CA ALA A 185 -16.57 17.27 6.27
C ALA A 185 -16.50 17.18 7.81
N ASP A 186 -16.67 15.98 8.37
CA ASP A 186 -16.69 15.75 9.82
C ASP A 186 -15.29 15.45 10.37
N ALA A 187 -14.28 15.30 9.52
CA ALA A 187 -12.88 15.04 9.89
C ALA A 187 -12.17 16.30 10.41
N GLN A 188 -12.83 17.06 11.29
CA GLN A 188 -12.32 18.33 11.81
C GLN A 188 -11.26 18.08 12.89
N PRO A 189 -10.20 18.89 12.96
CA PRO A 189 -9.18 18.69 13.97
C PRO A 189 -9.75 19.06 15.33
N THR A 190 -9.43 18.26 16.34
CA THR A 190 -9.83 18.57 17.72
C THR A 190 -9.09 19.83 18.22
N PRO A 191 -9.67 20.59 19.16
CA PRO A 191 -8.95 21.71 19.79
C PRO A 191 -7.60 21.29 20.40
N THR A 192 -7.55 20.07 20.94
CA THR A 192 -6.31 19.48 21.48
C THR A 192 -5.24 19.32 20.41
N LEU A 193 -5.60 18.74 19.25
CA LEU A 193 -4.67 18.59 18.12
C LEU A 193 -4.16 19.95 17.63
N LEU A 194 -5.05 20.94 17.49
CA LEU A 194 -4.68 22.29 17.07
C LEU A 194 -3.67 22.92 18.04
N ASN A 195 -3.89 22.78 19.35
CA ASN A 195 -2.97 23.28 20.37
C ASN A 195 -1.61 22.57 20.27
N TYR A 196 -1.61 21.24 20.16
CA TYR A 196 -0.38 20.45 20.04
C TYR A 196 0.42 20.79 18.77
N LEU A 197 -0.23 20.92 17.61
CA LEU A 197 0.45 21.35 16.38
C LEU A 197 1.00 22.76 16.51
N ASN A 198 0.23 23.69 17.10
CA ASN A 198 0.68 25.05 17.32
C ASN A 198 1.89 25.11 18.25
N ASP A 199 1.87 24.36 19.34
CA ASP A 199 2.99 24.32 20.30
C ASP A 199 4.21 23.58 19.74
N LEU A 200 4.02 22.51 18.96
CA LEU A 200 5.09 21.85 18.23
C LEU A 200 5.76 22.83 17.25
N CYS A 201 4.97 23.67 16.59
CA CYS A 201 5.43 24.72 15.70
C CYS A 201 6.05 25.94 16.42
N LYS A 202 5.95 26.07 17.76
CA LYS A 202 6.59 27.18 18.49
C LYS A 202 8.09 26.97 18.66
N ASP A 203 8.56 25.74 18.81
CA ASP A 203 9.99 25.44 18.91
C ASP A 203 10.68 25.74 17.57
N PRO A 204 11.59 26.72 17.46
CA PRO A 204 12.28 27.09 16.22
C PRO A 204 13.11 25.96 15.61
N SER A 205 13.45 24.94 16.40
CA SER A 205 14.14 23.71 15.96
C SER A 205 13.24 22.81 15.10
N ASN A 206 11.92 23.01 15.17
CA ASN A 206 10.92 22.19 14.48
C ASN A 206 10.45 22.84 13.19
N THR A 207 10.47 22.07 12.11
CA THR A 207 9.74 22.37 10.87
C THR A 207 8.64 21.33 10.73
N VAL A 208 7.39 21.78 10.65
CA VAL A 208 6.22 20.90 10.67
C VAL A 208 5.43 21.11 9.38
N TRP A 209 5.06 20.02 8.74
CA TRP A 209 4.25 20.00 7.53
C TRP A 209 3.08 19.04 7.68
N ILE A 210 1.91 19.50 7.24
CA ILE A 210 0.78 18.62 6.92
C ILE A 210 0.79 18.38 5.41
N ILE A 211 0.84 17.12 5.00
CA ILE A 211 0.87 16.68 3.60
C ILE A 211 -0.34 15.80 3.35
N SER A 212 -1.40 16.38 2.78
CA SER A 212 -2.72 15.75 2.74
C SER A 212 -3.29 15.69 1.31
N GLY A 213 -4.24 14.77 1.12
CA GLY A 213 -5.12 14.74 -0.05
C GLY A 213 -6.22 15.83 -0.02
N ARG A 214 -6.43 16.49 1.13
CA ARG A 214 -7.43 17.56 1.29
C ARG A 214 -7.14 18.76 0.40
N ASP A 215 -8.21 19.48 0.05
CA ASP A 215 -8.12 20.73 -0.72
C ASP A 215 -7.54 21.88 0.12
N GLN A 216 -7.16 22.94 -0.58
CA GLN A 216 -6.56 24.14 0.02
C GLN A 216 -7.50 24.85 1.00
N VAL A 217 -8.81 24.88 0.68
CA VAL A 217 -9.83 25.59 1.47
C VAL A 217 -10.00 24.95 2.83
N PHE A 218 -10.09 23.62 2.87
CA PHE A 218 -10.16 22.84 4.09
C PHE A 218 -8.92 23.07 4.95
N LEU A 219 -7.72 22.89 4.38
CA LEU A 219 -6.47 23.05 5.13
C LEU A 219 -6.30 24.48 5.65
N ASP A 220 -6.64 25.50 4.86
CA ASP A 220 -6.58 26.89 5.32
C ASP A 220 -7.59 27.19 6.43
N THR A 221 -8.81 26.69 6.30
CA THR A 221 -9.90 26.92 7.26
C THR A 221 -9.53 26.40 8.66
N TYR A 222 -8.98 25.19 8.73
CA TYR A 222 -8.73 24.52 9.99
C TYR A 222 -7.29 24.66 10.52
N LEU A 223 -6.30 24.68 9.63
CA LEU A 223 -4.87 24.62 9.99
C LEU A 223 -4.09 25.87 9.58
N GLY A 224 -4.59 26.65 8.63
CA GLY A 224 -3.92 27.84 8.08
C GLY A 224 -3.68 28.97 9.09
N LYS A 225 -4.31 28.92 10.27
CA LYS A 225 -4.10 29.88 11.37
C LYS A 225 -2.82 29.60 12.17
N ILE A 226 -2.18 28.44 12.01
CA ILE A 226 -0.95 28.09 12.72
C ILE A 226 0.23 28.69 11.94
N PRO A 227 0.90 29.77 12.43
CA PRO A 227 1.76 30.60 11.59
C PRO A 227 2.97 29.88 10.99
N ARG A 228 3.48 28.86 11.69
CA ARG A 228 4.71 28.13 11.33
C ARG A 228 4.44 26.73 10.76
N LEU A 229 3.18 26.41 10.47
CA LEU A 229 2.82 25.14 9.86
C LEU A 229 2.92 25.25 8.34
N GLY A 230 3.69 24.36 7.71
CA GLY A 230 3.65 24.15 6.28
C GLY A 230 2.47 23.28 5.89
N LEU A 231 1.83 23.58 4.76
CA LEU A 231 0.68 22.82 4.26
C LEU A 231 0.93 22.37 2.82
N SER A 232 0.56 21.15 2.51
CA SER A 232 0.54 20.60 1.16
C SER A 232 -0.83 19.98 0.90
N ALA A 233 -1.51 20.47 -0.12
CA ALA A 233 -2.88 20.08 -0.48
C ALA A 233 -2.89 19.20 -1.74
N GLU A 234 -3.99 18.46 -1.91
CA GLU A 234 -4.26 17.60 -3.09
C GLU A 234 -3.06 16.73 -3.46
N HIS A 235 -2.54 15.98 -2.48
CA HIS A 235 -1.40 15.06 -2.62
C HIS A 235 -0.11 15.71 -3.16
N GLY A 236 0.08 17.02 -2.96
CA GLY A 236 1.28 17.75 -3.39
C GLY A 236 1.09 18.66 -4.60
N SER A 237 -0.14 18.82 -5.07
CA SER A 237 -0.46 19.75 -6.16
C SER A 237 -0.27 21.21 -5.75
N PHE A 238 -0.46 21.50 -4.46
CA PHE A 238 -0.24 22.83 -3.91
C PHE A 238 0.58 22.77 -2.65
N MET A 239 1.46 23.76 -2.47
CA MET A 239 2.25 23.91 -1.26
C MET A 239 2.16 25.33 -0.72
N LYS A 240 1.88 25.48 0.57
CA LYS A 240 1.94 26.74 1.31
C LYS A 240 3.02 26.60 2.38
N LYS A 241 4.07 27.41 2.26
CA LYS A 241 5.19 27.38 3.20
C LYS A 241 4.79 28.06 4.52
N ALA A 242 5.40 27.60 5.60
CA ALA A 242 5.31 28.25 6.90
C ALA A 242 5.55 29.77 6.80
N GLY A 243 4.68 30.56 7.42
CA GLY A 243 4.75 32.02 7.44
C GLY A 243 4.28 32.73 6.16
N LEU A 244 3.93 31.99 5.10
CA LEU A 244 3.38 32.56 3.88
C LEU A 244 1.86 32.36 3.82
N ASN A 245 1.14 33.31 3.24
CA ASN A 245 -0.30 33.20 3.03
C ASN A 245 -0.66 32.52 1.71
N ASP A 246 0.20 32.68 0.71
CA ASP A 246 -0.07 32.24 -0.66
C ASP A 246 0.31 30.78 -0.89
N TRP A 247 -0.57 30.07 -1.60
CA TRP A 247 -0.29 28.74 -2.10
C TRP A 247 0.50 28.79 -3.40
N ILE A 248 1.46 27.89 -3.51
CA ILE A 248 2.25 27.66 -4.72
C ILE A 248 1.60 26.50 -5.46
N ASP A 249 1.14 26.77 -6.68
CA ASP A 249 0.65 25.77 -7.60
C ASP A 249 1.83 25.03 -8.25
N MET A 250 2.01 23.76 -7.88
CA MET A 250 3.13 22.94 -8.33
C MET A 250 2.99 22.46 -9.77
N LEU A 251 1.79 22.60 -10.35
CA LEU A 251 1.48 22.19 -11.72
C LEU A 251 1.25 23.37 -12.67
N LYS A 252 1.45 24.62 -12.21
CA LYS A 252 1.13 25.82 -13.00
C LYS A 252 1.74 25.82 -14.39
N ASP A 253 2.99 25.38 -14.49
CA ASP A 253 3.78 25.34 -15.74
C ASP A 253 3.98 23.89 -16.23
N ALA A 254 3.26 22.93 -15.66
CA ALA A 254 3.36 21.53 -16.04
C ALA A 254 2.57 21.23 -17.32
N ASP A 255 3.10 20.33 -18.15
CA ASP A 255 2.33 19.77 -19.26
C ASP A 255 1.28 18.79 -18.72
N MET A 256 0.01 19.15 -18.89
CA MET A 256 -1.15 18.34 -18.46
C MET A 256 -1.89 17.70 -19.65
N SER A 257 -1.28 17.70 -20.86
CA SER A 257 -1.87 17.10 -22.07
C SER A 257 -2.19 15.60 -21.91
N TRP A 258 -1.48 14.92 -21.01
CA TRP A 258 -1.75 13.53 -20.63
C TRP A 258 -3.19 13.33 -20.11
N LYS A 259 -3.82 14.35 -19.51
CA LYS A 259 -5.20 14.25 -19.01
C LYS A 259 -6.21 14.07 -20.13
N ASP A 260 -6.01 14.74 -21.27
CA ASP A 260 -6.89 14.60 -22.42
C ASP A 260 -6.78 13.20 -23.04
N ILE A 261 -5.59 12.60 -22.98
CA ILE A 261 -5.36 11.21 -23.41
C ILE A 261 -6.06 10.25 -22.44
N ALA A 262 -5.84 10.42 -21.13
CA ALA A 262 -6.47 9.61 -20.09
C ALA A 262 -8.00 9.73 -20.12
N LEU A 263 -8.54 10.93 -20.32
CA LEU A 263 -9.98 11.18 -20.42
C LEU A 263 -10.59 10.40 -21.59
N LYS A 264 -9.98 10.46 -22.78
CA LYS A 264 -10.45 9.69 -23.96
C LYS A 264 -10.45 8.19 -23.71
N ILE A 265 -9.41 7.69 -23.02
CA ILE A 265 -9.34 6.27 -22.64
C ILE A 265 -10.47 5.96 -21.66
N PHE A 266 -10.67 6.75 -20.60
CA PHE A 266 -11.75 6.52 -19.64
C PHE A 266 -13.16 6.65 -20.25
N GLU A 267 -13.38 7.58 -21.17
CA GLU A 267 -14.66 7.75 -21.87
C GLU A 267 -15.03 6.49 -22.67
N LYS A 268 -14.05 5.87 -23.35
CA LYS A 268 -14.24 4.60 -24.05
C LYS A 268 -14.80 3.52 -23.11
N TYR A 269 -14.23 3.36 -21.92
CA TYR A 269 -14.69 2.36 -20.95
C TYR A 269 -15.99 2.76 -20.25
N THR A 270 -16.19 4.05 -19.98
CA THR A 270 -17.41 4.57 -19.36
C THR A 270 -18.63 4.33 -20.26
N ASN A 271 -18.50 4.55 -21.56
CA ASN A 271 -19.57 4.33 -22.55
C ASN A 271 -20.02 2.87 -22.64
N CYS A 272 -19.14 1.92 -22.35
CA CYS A 272 -19.45 0.48 -22.37
C CYS A 272 -19.96 -0.04 -21.01
N ASN A 273 -19.84 0.74 -19.94
CA ASN A 273 -20.16 0.31 -18.57
C ASN A 273 -21.11 1.33 -17.90
N PRO A 274 -22.44 1.19 -18.10
CA PRO A 274 -23.42 2.06 -17.47
C PRO A 274 -23.27 2.11 -15.94
N GLY A 275 -23.40 3.30 -15.35
CA GLY A 275 -23.26 3.51 -13.90
C GLY A 275 -21.82 3.78 -13.43
N THR A 276 -20.83 3.69 -14.32
CA THR A 276 -19.47 4.19 -14.05
C THR A 276 -19.38 5.70 -14.22
N VAL A 277 -18.38 6.32 -13.58
CA VAL A 277 -18.23 7.77 -13.53
C VAL A 277 -16.76 8.17 -13.64
N ILE A 278 -16.50 9.27 -14.35
CA ILE A 278 -15.19 9.89 -14.45
C ILE A 278 -15.17 11.10 -13.52
N GLU A 279 -14.19 11.16 -12.63
CA GLU A 279 -13.90 12.29 -11.76
C GLU A 279 -12.63 12.98 -12.24
N GLN A 280 -12.69 14.29 -12.51
CA GLN A 280 -11.53 15.07 -12.89
C GLN A 280 -11.14 15.99 -11.73
N LYS A 281 -9.97 15.77 -11.14
CA LYS A 281 -9.33 16.67 -10.17
C LYS A 281 -8.36 17.59 -10.89
N LYS A 282 -7.56 18.40 -10.20
CA LYS A 282 -6.54 19.21 -10.87
C LYS A 282 -5.36 18.37 -11.37
N SER A 283 -4.77 17.58 -10.48
CA SER A 283 -3.56 16.78 -10.73
C SER A 283 -3.81 15.33 -11.15
N SER A 284 -5.06 14.88 -11.06
CA SER A 284 -5.46 13.52 -11.42
C SER A 284 -6.79 13.46 -12.14
N ILE A 285 -7.08 12.28 -12.70
CA ILE A 285 -8.36 11.88 -13.26
C ILE A 285 -8.62 10.42 -12.86
N THR A 286 -9.81 10.14 -12.38
CA THR A 286 -10.17 8.84 -11.80
C THR A 286 -11.41 8.29 -12.47
N TRP A 287 -11.37 7.03 -12.85
CA TRP A 287 -12.54 6.28 -13.33
C TRP A 287 -13.04 5.35 -12.23
N HIS A 288 -14.25 5.62 -11.75
CA HIS A 288 -14.92 4.85 -10.71
C HIS A 288 -15.89 3.87 -11.33
N TYR A 289 -15.69 2.58 -11.07
CA TYR A 289 -16.52 1.51 -11.62
C TYR A 289 -17.31 0.72 -10.57
N ARG A 290 -17.31 1.18 -9.32
CA ARG A 290 -18.08 0.59 -8.22
C ARG A 290 -19.57 0.43 -8.52
N ASN A 291 -20.16 1.44 -9.15
CA ASN A 291 -21.60 1.51 -9.43
C ASN A 291 -21.95 1.00 -10.84
N ALA A 292 -21.03 0.30 -11.51
CA ALA A 292 -21.31 -0.30 -12.80
C ALA A 292 -22.50 -1.27 -12.71
N SER A 293 -23.41 -1.20 -13.68
CA SER A 293 -24.57 -2.10 -13.78
C SER A 293 -24.16 -3.58 -13.89
N ASN A 294 -22.98 -3.83 -14.46
CA ASN A 294 -22.29 -5.12 -14.43
C ASN A 294 -20.88 -4.94 -13.85
N THR A 295 -20.76 -5.11 -12.54
CA THR A 295 -19.50 -4.91 -11.82
C THR A 295 -18.39 -5.86 -12.27
N GLN A 296 -18.71 -7.12 -12.59
CA GLN A 296 -17.71 -8.10 -13.00
C GLN A 296 -17.09 -7.74 -14.37
N GLU A 297 -17.94 -7.30 -15.31
CA GLU A 297 -17.44 -6.84 -16.61
C GLU A 297 -16.64 -5.54 -16.47
N ALA A 298 -17.09 -4.61 -15.62
CA ALA A 298 -16.37 -3.36 -15.39
C ALA A 298 -15.00 -3.60 -14.71
N GLU A 299 -14.90 -4.56 -13.79
CA GLU A 299 -13.63 -4.99 -13.20
C GLU A 299 -12.70 -5.57 -14.28
N ARG A 300 -13.20 -6.44 -15.17
CA ARG A 300 -12.42 -6.96 -16.31
C ARG A 300 -11.97 -5.87 -17.28
N GLN A 301 -12.85 -4.91 -17.58
CA GLN A 301 -12.56 -3.77 -18.46
C GLN A 301 -11.57 -2.79 -17.80
N SER A 302 -11.53 -2.71 -16.47
CA SER A 302 -10.52 -1.94 -15.75
C SER A 302 -9.11 -2.44 -16.05
N GLU A 303 -8.89 -3.75 -16.16
CA GLU A 303 -7.57 -4.30 -16.50
C GLU A 303 -7.13 -3.89 -17.92
N LEU A 304 -8.05 -3.88 -18.88
CA LEU A 304 -7.78 -3.39 -20.24
C LEU A 304 -7.52 -1.89 -20.25
N CYS A 305 -8.30 -1.13 -19.48
CA CYS A 305 -8.11 0.31 -19.33
C CYS A 305 -6.73 0.62 -18.77
N HIS A 306 -6.32 -0.09 -17.72
CA HIS A 306 -5.00 0.03 -17.12
C HIS A 306 -3.89 -0.19 -18.15
N GLN A 307 -3.98 -1.24 -18.99
CA GLN A 307 -3.00 -1.51 -20.07
C GLN A 307 -2.90 -0.40 -21.13
N GLU A 308 -3.97 0.37 -21.35
CA GLU A 308 -3.93 1.55 -22.22
C GLU A 308 -3.31 2.75 -21.52
N LEU A 309 -3.62 2.93 -20.22
CA LEU A 309 -3.13 4.05 -19.41
C LEU A 309 -1.62 3.99 -19.12
N ILE A 310 -1.04 2.81 -18.88
CA ILE A 310 0.41 2.67 -18.62
C ILE A 310 1.29 3.14 -19.79
N LYS A 311 0.71 3.31 -20.98
CA LYS A 311 1.42 3.81 -22.17
C LYS A 311 1.53 5.34 -22.19
N ILE A 312 0.82 6.03 -21.29
CA ILE A 312 0.87 7.49 -21.17
C ILE A 312 2.18 7.85 -20.45
N PRO A 313 3.05 8.67 -21.06
CA PRO A 313 4.28 9.10 -20.41
C PRO A 313 4.00 10.15 -19.32
N GLY A 314 4.82 10.17 -18.27
CA GLY A 314 4.79 11.24 -17.26
C GLY A 314 3.69 11.11 -16.21
N VAL A 315 2.98 9.97 -16.17
CA VAL A 315 1.91 9.70 -15.22
C VAL A 315 2.17 8.42 -14.43
N ASP A 316 1.54 8.35 -13.26
CA ASP A 316 1.45 7.17 -12.43
C ASP A 316 0.00 6.67 -12.44
N ILE A 317 -0.18 5.35 -12.44
CA ILE A 317 -1.51 4.73 -12.49
C ILE A 317 -1.75 4.00 -11.17
N LEU A 318 -2.70 4.50 -10.39
CA LEU A 318 -3.11 3.92 -9.12
C LEU A 318 -4.34 3.04 -9.32
N VAL A 319 -4.22 1.78 -8.91
CA VAL A 319 -5.34 0.83 -8.85
C VAL A 319 -5.94 0.89 -7.45
N GLY A 320 -7.08 1.56 -7.32
CA GLY A 320 -7.79 1.68 -6.05
C GLY A 320 -8.94 0.68 -5.91
N LYS A 321 -9.68 0.80 -4.79
CA LYS A 321 -10.85 -0.06 -4.52
C LYS A 321 -12.00 0.27 -5.48
N MET A 322 -12.05 -0.45 -6.60
CA MET A 322 -13.02 -0.28 -7.68
C MET A 322 -12.89 1.06 -8.42
N ASN A 323 -11.66 1.52 -8.59
CA ASN A 323 -11.34 2.67 -9.42
C ASN A 323 -9.93 2.55 -10.03
N LEU A 324 -9.69 3.31 -11.11
CA LEU A 324 -8.37 3.58 -11.66
C LEU A 324 -8.12 5.08 -11.63
N GLU A 325 -7.01 5.51 -11.05
CA GLU A 325 -6.61 6.91 -11.01
C GLU A 325 -5.32 7.12 -11.80
N VAL A 326 -5.32 8.12 -12.67
CA VAL A 326 -4.15 8.58 -13.42
C VAL A 326 -3.73 9.90 -12.79
N ARG A 327 -2.50 9.98 -12.28
CA ARG A 327 -1.95 11.20 -11.65
C ARG A 327 -0.63 11.60 -12.29
N SER A 328 -0.30 12.89 -12.25
CA SER A 328 1.02 13.36 -12.71
C SER A 328 2.14 12.85 -11.81
N LEU A 329 3.24 12.36 -12.40
CA LEU A 329 4.46 12.01 -11.64
C LEU A 329 5.13 13.22 -10.97
N LEU A 330 4.80 14.44 -11.40
CA LEU A 330 5.37 15.67 -10.88
C LEU A 330 4.87 16.00 -9.46
N VAL A 331 3.72 15.45 -9.07
CA VAL A 331 3.08 15.71 -7.78
C VAL A 331 2.61 14.42 -7.13
N ASN A 332 3.24 14.09 -6.02
CA ASN A 332 2.79 13.10 -5.06
C ASN A 332 3.37 13.49 -3.68
N LYS A 333 2.92 12.83 -2.61
CA LYS A 333 3.39 13.13 -1.25
C LYS A 333 4.91 12.93 -1.11
N GLY A 334 5.49 11.94 -1.80
CA GLY A 334 6.95 11.72 -1.86
C GLY A 334 7.74 12.86 -2.50
N GLU A 335 7.24 13.45 -3.60
CA GLU A 335 7.84 14.61 -4.24
C GLU A 335 7.77 15.85 -3.36
N VAL A 336 6.71 15.99 -2.55
CA VAL A 336 6.64 17.03 -1.51
C VAL A 336 7.75 16.84 -0.48
N VAL A 337 7.94 15.61 0.03
CA VAL A 337 9.01 15.28 0.98
C VAL A 337 10.39 15.60 0.39
N LYS A 338 10.67 15.20 -0.85
CA LYS A 338 11.94 15.51 -1.53
C LYS A 338 12.18 17.02 -1.62
N ARG A 339 11.17 17.80 -2.01
CA ARG A 339 11.26 19.27 -2.11
C ARG A 339 11.51 19.96 -0.77
N ILE A 340 10.90 19.45 0.30
CA ILE A 340 11.11 19.97 1.66
C ILE A 340 12.56 19.68 2.10
N LYS A 341 13.01 18.43 1.98
CA LYS A 341 14.38 18.01 2.35
C LYS A 341 15.47 18.74 1.58
N GLN A 342 15.28 19.00 0.28
CA GLN A 342 16.25 19.75 -0.52
C GLN A 342 16.54 21.15 0.02
N LYS A 343 15.63 21.74 0.79
CA LYS A 343 15.74 23.10 1.33
C LYS A 343 16.20 23.13 2.79
N GLN A 344 16.24 21.97 3.44
CA GLN A 344 16.51 21.89 4.86
C GLN A 344 17.23 20.59 5.19
N GLU A 345 18.39 20.73 5.80
CA GLU A 345 19.02 19.62 6.50
C GLU A 345 18.31 19.36 7.83
N SER A 346 18.06 18.08 8.10
CA SER A 346 17.49 17.62 9.36
C SER A 346 18.38 16.54 9.96
N ASP A 347 18.44 16.53 11.29
CA ASP A 347 19.06 15.48 12.10
C ASP A 347 18.02 14.58 12.80
N PHE A 348 16.73 14.92 12.67
CA PHE A 348 15.58 14.11 13.05
C PHE A 348 14.45 14.29 12.03
N ILE A 349 13.84 13.20 11.59
CA ILE A 349 12.64 13.23 10.76
C ILE A 349 11.59 12.30 11.37
N MET A 350 10.37 12.78 11.57
CA MET A 350 9.21 11.94 11.85
C MET A 350 8.20 12.09 10.72
N CYS A 351 7.88 10.99 10.07
CA CYS A 351 6.93 10.92 8.97
C CYS A 351 5.81 9.96 9.34
N ALA A 352 4.54 10.38 9.31
CA ALA A 352 3.41 9.51 9.65
C ALA A 352 2.31 9.55 8.59
N GLY A 353 1.71 8.40 8.31
CA GLY A 353 0.68 8.21 7.28
C GLY A 353 -0.06 6.88 7.41
N ASP A 354 -1.30 6.79 6.94
CA ASP A 354 -2.17 5.62 7.07
C ASP A 354 -2.53 4.96 5.73
N ASP A 355 -2.37 5.65 4.60
CA ASP A 355 -2.89 5.22 3.31
C ASP A 355 -1.80 4.83 2.29
N GLN A 356 -2.23 4.45 1.09
CA GLN A 356 -1.32 4.07 0.00
C GLN A 356 -0.52 5.25 -0.54
N THR A 357 -1.06 6.47 -0.49
CA THR A 357 -0.36 7.66 -0.98
C THR A 357 0.76 8.08 -0.05
N ASP A 358 0.70 7.69 1.23
CA ASP A 358 1.76 7.93 2.22
C ASP A 358 2.99 7.05 2.02
N GLU A 359 2.83 5.91 1.34
CA GLU A 359 3.96 5.06 0.94
C GLU A 359 4.94 5.82 0.02
N ASP A 360 4.45 6.81 -0.74
CA ASP A 360 5.32 7.72 -1.50
C ASP A 360 6.26 8.52 -0.58
N MET A 361 5.77 8.95 0.60
CA MET A 361 6.60 9.64 1.61
C MET A 361 7.63 8.71 2.22
N PHE A 362 7.23 7.50 2.59
CA PHE A 362 8.12 6.51 3.19
C PHE A 362 9.21 6.09 2.19
N ASN A 363 8.85 5.85 0.93
CA ASN A 363 9.81 5.54 -0.13
C ASN A 363 10.81 6.69 -0.35
N ALA A 364 10.37 7.95 -0.25
CA ALA A 364 11.26 9.11 -0.34
C ALA A 364 12.25 9.24 0.84
N LEU A 365 11.99 8.52 1.95
CA LEU A 365 12.78 8.54 3.18
C LEU A 365 13.49 7.21 3.47
N LYS A 366 13.33 6.18 2.63
CA LYS A 366 13.78 4.81 2.93
C LYS A 366 15.28 4.68 3.24
N ASP A 367 16.09 5.52 2.59
CA ASP A 367 17.55 5.53 2.74
C ASP A 367 18.04 6.55 3.79
N ASP A 368 17.12 7.15 4.57
CA ASP A 368 17.46 8.14 5.60
C ASP A 368 17.35 7.54 7.00
N ASP A 369 18.50 7.18 7.59
CA ASP A 369 18.59 6.60 8.92
C ASP A 369 18.06 7.51 10.05
N LYS A 370 17.87 8.81 9.78
CA LYS A 370 17.32 9.77 10.74
C LYS A 370 15.78 9.78 10.72
N ALA A 371 15.16 9.05 9.79
CA ALA A 371 13.73 9.04 9.60
C ALA A 371 13.02 7.95 10.40
N PHE A 372 12.13 8.40 11.28
CA PHE A 372 11.07 7.62 11.88
C PHE A 372 9.86 7.65 10.95
N CYS A 373 9.83 6.76 9.96
CA CYS A 373 8.64 6.52 9.14
C CYS A 373 7.67 5.61 9.90
N VAL A 374 6.47 6.12 10.17
CA VAL A 374 5.45 5.50 11.03
C VAL A 374 4.17 5.30 10.24
N SER A 375 3.83 4.05 9.93
CA SER A 375 2.52 3.74 9.38
C SER A 375 1.47 3.72 10.50
N VAL A 376 0.30 4.31 10.25
CA VAL A 376 -0.86 4.17 11.13
C VAL A 376 -1.71 2.99 10.64
N GLY A 377 -2.06 2.09 11.55
CA GLY A 377 -2.81 0.87 11.28
C GLY A 377 -2.22 -0.37 11.95
N PRO A 378 -2.84 -1.54 11.74
CA PRO A 378 -2.41 -2.77 12.39
C PRO A 378 -0.99 -3.16 11.97
N LEU A 379 -0.25 -3.85 12.85
CA LEU A 379 1.10 -4.35 12.58
C LEU A 379 1.17 -5.26 11.34
N SER A 380 0.04 -5.88 10.95
CA SER A 380 -0.08 -6.70 9.74
C SER A 380 -0.20 -5.89 8.45
N LYS A 381 -0.31 -4.55 8.52
CA LYS A 381 -0.34 -3.69 7.33
C LYS A 381 1.01 -3.78 6.62
N ILE A 382 0.94 -3.98 5.30
CA ILE A 382 2.12 -3.99 4.44
C ILE A 382 2.47 -2.55 4.09
N THR A 383 3.71 -2.14 4.36
CA THR A 383 4.18 -0.76 4.30
C THR A 383 5.69 -0.71 4.14
N LEU A 384 6.19 0.38 3.54
CA LEU A 384 7.61 0.77 3.53
C LEU A 384 8.04 1.42 4.85
N ALA A 385 7.10 1.77 5.74
CA ALA A 385 7.42 2.34 7.04
C ALA A 385 8.12 1.31 7.94
N LYS A 386 9.20 1.76 8.60
CA LYS A 386 9.96 0.96 9.57
C LYS A 386 9.20 0.75 10.88
N TYR A 387 8.29 1.65 11.21
CA TYR A 387 7.53 1.63 12.45
C TYR A 387 6.03 1.68 12.19
N CYS A 388 5.23 1.23 13.16
CA CYS A 388 3.79 1.41 13.15
C CYS A 388 3.23 1.86 14.51
N VAL A 389 2.06 2.49 14.44
CA VAL A 389 1.15 2.73 15.56
C VAL A 389 -0.25 2.31 15.13
N GLU A 390 -1.12 1.92 16.08
CA GLU A 390 -2.38 1.25 15.72
C GLU A 390 -3.48 2.24 15.32
N HIS A 391 -3.51 3.40 15.97
CA HIS A 391 -4.58 4.38 15.81
C HIS A 391 -4.05 5.81 15.59
N SER A 392 -4.86 6.66 14.97
CA SER A 392 -4.56 8.08 14.76
C SER A 392 -4.25 8.81 16.08
N GLU A 393 -4.95 8.43 17.14
CA GLU A 393 -4.81 8.97 18.49
C GLU A 393 -3.40 8.75 19.04
N ASP A 394 -2.73 7.66 18.66
CA ASP A 394 -1.36 7.39 19.09
C ASP A 394 -0.39 8.43 18.54
N VAL A 395 -0.57 8.85 17.28
CA VAL A 395 0.21 9.93 16.66
C VAL A 395 -0.04 11.25 17.39
N VAL A 396 -1.30 11.59 17.66
CA VAL A 396 -1.66 12.82 18.39
C VAL A 396 -1.07 12.82 19.81
N ASN A 397 -1.10 11.68 20.50
CA ASN A 397 -0.51 11.51 21.82
C ASN A 397 1.01 11.66 21.79
N ILE A 398 1.69 11.13 20.77
CA ILE A 398 3.13 11.32 20.57
C ILE A 398 3.45 12.82 20.41
N ILE A 399 2.70 13.56 19.60
CA ILE A 399 2.89 15.01 19.45
C ILE A 399 2.68 15.71 20.81
N GLY A 400 1.62 15.37 21.54
CA GLY A 400 1.35 15.93 22.87
C GLY A 400 2.50 15.70 23.86
N GLN A 401 3.11 14.52 23.83
CA GLN A 401 4.26 14.19 24.68
C GLN A 401 5.55 14.92 24.25
N LEU A 402 5.79 15.08 22.94
CA LEU A 402 6.90 15.88 22.43
C LEU A 402 6.83 17.33 22.92
N VAL A 403 5.64 17.93 22.89
CA VAL A 403 5.41 19.30 23.34
C VAL A 403 5.53 19.44 24.86
N SER A 404 4.91 18.52 25.62
CA SER A 404 4.89 18.58 27.08
C SER A 404 6.30 18.45 27.67
N ASN A 405 7.14 17.59 27.09
CA ASN A 405 8.52 17.38 27.54
C ASN A 405 9.47 18.53 27.22
N ASN A 406 9.10 19.46 26.31
CA ASN A 406 9.88 20.67 26.06
C ASN A 406 9.52 21.82 27.01
N SER A 407 8.36 21.76 27.65
CA SER A 407 7.89 22.80 28.58
C SER A 407 8.52 22.70 29.98
N THR A 408 9.38 21.71 30.20
CA THR A 408 10.06 21.41 31.48
C THR A 408 11.56 21.71 31.46
N LEU A 409 12.04 22.39 30.42
CA LEU A 409 13.38 22.98 30.28
C LEU A 409 13.22 24.49 30.20
#